data_AF-A0A8H6CLT3-F1
#
_entry.id   AF-A0A8H6CLT3-F1
#
_cell.length_a   1.000
_cell.length_b   1.000
_cell.length_c   1.000
_cell.angle_alpha   90.00
_cell.angle_beta   90.00
_cell.angle_gamma   90.00
#
_symmetry.space_group_name_H-M   'P 1'
#
loop_
_entity.id
_entity.type
_entity.pdbx_description
1 polymer ?
#
loop_
_entity_poly.entity_id
_entity_poly.type
_entity_poly.pdbx_seq_one_letter_code
_entity_poly.pdbx_strand_id
1 'polypeptide(L)'
;MSGQGYPTSSTPIHLDGTTLEGGGQLLRLALSLSSLTQIPIYVTDIRGKRPGKVSGLKASHLAGVKWLSNATAATTEGMEVKSRQLVFRPSSIRAETTVNKGQNEHVTRTEGEKEGVWEDIFDNGQLVRRQSHIPMSSPGSILLVLQAILPYLLMSNCNNVEGQKTVVPLRVTIEGGTNVSSSPSIEYFSQVLLPMLSQKLSIPPITTSLHKRGWSTGRSEIGSVTFDIEPLPQAFVLPTFSFQDRGELAKVHVSVLAPEATARNRIRDKVTAQLLAYSPEIEILFPVDENSGSEKRLYLLLVAETSNGYRLGRDWLFDEKARGLSMEQLCERLVSKVVKDLKKELKHGGCVDEYMQDQTVVFQALAAGKAEVDCGIEREATLHTKTARWVTEQMIGAGFDELGRCQGLGYAVGEDFQKRSGMPLQT
;
A
#
# COMPACT_ATOMS: atom_id res chain seq x y z
N MET A 1 10.75 3.59 32.48
CA MET A 1 10.90 5.06 32.32
C MET A 1 12.37 5.38 32.11
N SER A 2 12.78 5.43 30.85
CA SER A 2 14.06 6.01 30.40
C SER A 2 13.68 6.82 29.17
N GLY A 3 13.78 8.14 29.27
CA GLY A 3 13.43 9.05 28.18
C GLY A 3 14.33 8.80 26.97
N GLN A 4 13.84 8.02 26.01
CA GLN A 4 14.43 7.97 24.68
C GLN A 4 13.86 9.14 23.90
N GLY A 5 14.71 10.01 23.36
CA GLY A 5 14.31 11.02 22.37
C GLY A 5 14.18 10.38 20.98
N TYR A 6 13.69 11.15 20.00
CA TYR A 6 13.62 10.68 18.61
C TYR A 6 15.01 10.32 18.05
N PRO A 7 15.14 9.30 17.17
CA PRO A 7 16.43 8.90 16.58
C PRO A 7 17.08 10.01 15.74
N THR A 8 18.41 10.12 15.74
CA THR A 8 19.19 11.12 14.97
C THR A 8 20.04 10.50 13.83
N SER A 9 20.37 11.31 12.81
CA SER A 9 20.70 10.87 11.44
C SER A 9 22.07 10.23 11.15
N SER A 10 23.01 10.11 12.10
CA SER A 10 24.37 9.65 11.71
C SER A 10 24.50 8.13 11.56
N THR A 11 23.72 7.37 12.33
CA THR A 11 23.81 5.90 12.37
C THR A 11 22.52 5.29 11.86
N PRO A 12 22.56 4.40 10.85
CA PRO A 12 21.36 3.74 10.36
C PRO A 12 20.65 2.94 11.47
N ILE A 13 19.32 3.07 11.55
CA ILE A 13 18.50 2.19 12.38
C ILE A 13 18.61 0.77 11.81
N HIS A 14 19.11 -0.16 12.62
CA HIS A 14 19.19 -1.55 12.24
C HIS A 14 17.84 -2.25 12.44
N LEU A 15 17.36 -2.92 11.40
CA LEU A 15 16.13 -3.69 11.42
C LEU A 15 16.40 -5.12 10.96
N ASP A 16 16.11 -6.10 11.82
CA ASP A 16 16.21 -7.51 11.47
C ASP A 16 14.98 -7.96 10.67
N GLY A 17 15.17 -8.32 9.41
CA GLY A 17 14.15 -8.80 8.49
C GLY A 17 13.56 -10.18 8.81
N THR A 18 14.00 -10.84 9.87
CA THR A 18 13.35 -12.01 10.49
C THR A 18 12.34 -11.62 11.57
N THR A 19 12.28 -10.35 11.97
CA THR A 19 11.38 -9.89 13.03
C THR A 19 9.92 -10.19 12.69
N LEU A 20 9.20 -10.77 13.66
CA LEU A 20 7.76 -11.07 13.59
C LEU A 20 7.37 -11.86 12.33
N GLU A 21 6.69 -11.26 11.35
CA GLU A 21 6.27 -11.93 10.10
C GLU A 21 7.47 -12.38 9.27
N GLY A 22 8.58 -11.64 9.37
CA GLY A 22 9.76 -11.82 8.52
C GLY A 22 9.41 -11.78 7.03
N GLY A 23 8.43 -10.94 6.69
CA GLY A 23 7.91 -10.71 5.34
C GLY A 23 8.45 -9.43 4.70
N GLY A 24 7.84 -9.04 3.58
CA GLY A 24 8.24 -7.84 2.85
C GLY A 24 7.71 -6.53 3.42
N GLN A 25 6.75 -6.60 4.34
CA GLN A 25 6.07 -5.43 4.90
C GLN A 25 7.00 -4.55 5.72
N LEU A 26 7.86 -5.16 6.55
CA LEU A 26 8.85 -4.45 7.35
C LEU A 26 9.66 -3.49 6.47
N LEU A 27 10.20 -4.01 5.37
CA LEU A 27 11.01 -3.24 4.45
C LEU A 27 10.23 -2.08 3.80
N ARG A 28 8.99 -2.31 3.38
CA ARG A 28 8.18 -1.27 2.72
C ARG A 28 7.89 -0.09 3.65
N LEU A 29 7.50 -0.38 4.89
CA LEU A 29 7.23 0.65 5.89
C LEU A 29 8.51 1.39 6.32
N ALA A 30 9.60 0.65 6.56
CA ALA A 30 10.88 1.24 6.92
C ALA A 30 11.41 2.18 5.83
N LEU A 31 11.33 1.78 4.56
CA LEU A 31 11.72 2.64 3.44
C LEU A 31 10.87 3.90 3.36
N SER A 32 9.55 3.77 3.48
CA SER A 32 8.62 4.90 3.42
C SER A 32 8.91 5.92 4.54
N LEU A 33 9.03 5.44 5.77
CA LEU A 33 9.33 6.27 6.94
C LEU A 33 10.74 6.86 6.87
N SER A 34 11.73 6.09 6.42
CA SER A 34 13.09 6.58 6.19
C SER A 34 13.09 7.74 5.20
N SER A 35 12.41 7.59 4.05
CA SER A 35 12.27 8.64 3.04
C SER A 35 11.55 9.89 3.55
N LEU A 36 10.54 9.76 4.41
CA LEU A 36 9.86 10.90 5.04
C LEU A 36 10.73 11.60 6.08
N THR A 37 11.32 10.83 7.01
CA THR A 37 12.01 11.35 8.21
C THR A 37 13.48 11.67 7.99
N GLN A 38 14.02 11.28 6.83
CA GLN A 38 15.44 11.36 6.51
C GLN A 38 16.34 10.57 7.47
N ILE A 39 15.78 9.60 8.20
CA ILE A 39 16.52 8.70 9.08
C ILE A 39 17.06 7.53 8.26
N PRO A 40 18.38 7.28 8.22
CA PRO A 40 18.94 6.14 7.50
C PRO A 40 18.53 4.79 8.12
N ILE A 41 18.41 3.76 7.30
CA ILE A 41 18.10 2.39 7.75
C ILE A 41 19.10 1.37 7.22
N TYR A 42 19.31 0.31 8.01
CA TYR A 42 20.04 -0.88 7.62
C TYR A 42 19.19 -2.11 7.91
N VAL A 43 18.72 -2.80 6.88
CA VAL A 43 17.89 -3.99 7.02
C VAL A 43 18.72 -5.23 6.73
N THR A 44 18.79 -6.17 7.68
CA THR A 44 19.42 -7.50 7.48
C THR A 44 18.37 -8.58 7.30
N ASP A 45 18.80 -9.77 6.86
CA ASP A 45 17.95 -10.96 6.69
C ASP A 45 16.58 -10.68 6.05
N ILE A 46 16.58 -9.86 5.00
CA ILE A 46 15.37 -9.44 4.29
C ILE A 46 14.57 -10.68 3.92
N ARG A 47 13.35 -10.77 4.45
CA ARG A 47 12.42 -11.89 4.24
C ARG A 47 12.96 -13.25 4.69
N GLY A 48 13.78 -13.26 5.75
CA GLY A 48 14.52 -14.43 6.21
C GLY A 48 13.67 -15.57 6.77
N LYS A 49 12.42 -15.31 7.18
CA LYS A 49 11.45 -16.35 7.58
C LYS A 49 10.73 -17.00 6.39
N ARG A 50 10.90 -16.50 5.17
CA ARG A 50 10.29 -17.09 3.98
C ARG A 50 11.19 -18.22 3.44
N PRO A 51 10.65 -19.43 3.21
CA PRO A 51 11.46 -20.60 2.89
C PRO A 51 12.23 -20.47 1.58
N GLY A 52 13.46 -20.99 1.56
CA GLY A 52 14.26 -21.27 0.36
C GLY A 52 14.61 -20.05 -0.52
N LYS A 53 14.54 -20.23 -1.85
CA LYS A 53 14.92 -19.25 -2.90
C LYS A 53 14.06 -17.97 -2.93
N VAL A 54 13.13 -17.83 -1.99
CA VAL A 54 12.15 -16.74 -1.93
C VAL A 54 12.53 -15.72 -0.84
N SER A 55 13.63 -15.90 -0.10
CA SER A 55 14.23 -14.87 0.76
C SER A 55 14.86 -13.73 -0.06
N GLY A 56 15.09 -12.58 0.58
CA GLY A 56 15.69 -11.39 -0.03
C GLY A 56 14.70 -10.51 -0.80
N LEU A 57 15.24 -9.46 -1.43
CA LEU A 57 14.50 -8.51 -2.26
C LEU A 57 13.82 -9.23 -3.45
N LYS A 58 12.57 -8.88 -3.72
CA LYS A 58 11.83 -9.29 -4.93
C LYS A 58 11.74 -8.10 -5.87
N ALA A 59 11.30 -8.32 -7.10
CA ALA A 59 11.09 -7.25 -8.08
C ALA A 59 10.26 -6.07 -7.53
N SER A 60 9.16 -6.33 -6.82
CA SER A 60 8.35 -5.27 -6.20
C SER A 60 9.08 -4.51 -5.10
N HIS A 61 9.83 -5.19 -4.24
CA HIS A 61 10.67 -4.52 -3.24
C HIS A 61 11.72 -3.65 -3.92
N LEU A 62 12.42 -4.19 -4.92
CA LEU A 62 13.46 -3.47 -5.63
C LEU A 62 12.89 -2.25 -6.38
N ALA A 63 11.71 -2.35 -6.98
CA ALA A 63 11.05 -1.23 -7.62
C ALA A 63 10.75 -0.10 -6.62
N GLY A 64 10.20 -0.43 -5.45
CA GLY A 64 9.98 0.54 -4.38
C GLY A 64 11.28 1.18 -3.87
N VAL A 65 12.32 0.38 -3.62
CA VAL A 65 13.65 0.87 -3.18
C VAL A 65 14.26 1.80 -4.23
N LYS A 66 14.27 1.40 -5.50
CA LYS A 66 14.81 2.20 -6.60
C LYS A 66 14.08 3.53 -6.73
N TRP A 67 12.75 3.49 -6.72
CA TRP A 67 11.94 4.68 -6.85
C TRP A 67 12.16 5.64 -5.68
N LEU A 68 12.08 5.16 -4.43
CA LEU A 68 12.34 6.00 -3.25
C LEU A 68 13.79 6.51 -3.21
N SER A 69 14.76 5.67 -3.60
CA SER A 69 16.16 6.09 -3.69
C SER A 69 16.34 7.25 -4.65
N ASN A 70 15.70 7.21 -5.80
CA ASN A 70 15.78 8.31 -6.78
C ASN A 70 14.96 9.52 -6.31
N ALA A 71 13.81 9.30 -5.66
CA ALA A 71 12.93 10.35 -5.16
C ALA A 71 13.50 11.11 -3.95
N THR A 72 14.47 10.54 -3.25
CA THR A 72 15.16 11.16 -2.10
C THR A 72 16.67 11.24 -2.29
N ALA A 73 17.18 11.16 -3.53
CA ALA A 73 18.62 11.11 -3.83
C ALA A 73 19.45 10.24 -2.84
N ALA A 74 18.92 9.07 -2.49
CA ALA A 74 19.50 8.22 -1.45
C ALA A 74 20.81 7.59 -1.93
N THR A 75 21.72 7.35 -0.98
CA THR A 75 22.79 6.36 -1.18
C THR A 75 22.30 4.99 -0.72
N THR A 76 22.60 3.96 -1.50
CA THR A 76 22.11 2.60 -1.24
C THR A 76 23.20 1.56 -1.42
N GLU A 77 23.15 0.52 -0.60
CA GLU A 77 24.01 -0.67 -0.68
C GLU A 77 23.11 -1.91 -0.64
N GLY A 78 23.37 -2.92 -1.49
CA GLY A 78 22.54 -4.13 -1.55
C GLY A 78 21.21 -3.98 -2.30
N MET A 79 21.08 -2.95 -3.14
CA MET A 79 19.88 -2.69 -3.97
C MET A 79 19.81 -3.62 -5.20
N GLU A 80 19.70 -4.93 -4.98
CA GLU A 80 19.58 -5.93 -6.03
C GLU A 80 18.61 -7.08 -5.66
N VAL A 81 18.02 -7.72 -6.67
CA VAL A 81 17.08 -8.83 -6.44
C VAL A 81 17.80 -9.97 -5.69
N LYS A 82 17.12 -10.58 -4.71
CA LYS A 82 17.63 -11.58 -3.76
C LYS A 82 18.62 -11.06 -2.72
N SER A 83 19.02 -9.79 -2.75
CA SER A 83 19.81 -9.24 -1.66
C SER A 83 19.11 -9.45 -0.32
N ARG A 84 19.87 -9.89 0.67
CA ARG A 84 19.42 -10.11 2.05
C ARG A 84 19.71 -8.91 2.95
N GLN A 85 20.44 -7.93 2.45
CA GLN A 85 20.85 -6.75 3.19
C GLN A 85 20.57 -5.51 2.35
N LEU A 86 20.10 -4.45 2.98
CA LEU A 86 19.93 -3.16 2.33
C LEU A 86 20.34 -2.07 3.29
N VAL A 87 21.28 -1.24 2.88
CA VAL A 87 21.50 0.07 3.51
C VAL A 87 20.83 1.12 2.65
N PHE A 88 20.05 2.00 3.26
CA PHE A 88 19.33 3.07 2.58
C PHE A 88 19.51 4.37 3.38
N ARG A 89 20.19 5.34 2.79
CA ARG A 89 20.43 6.66 3.41
C ARG A 89 19.79 7.73 2.53
N PRO A 90 18.55 8.15 2.82
CA PRO A 90 17.89 9.21 2.09
C PRO A 90 18.62 10.53 2.29
N SER A 91 18.48 11.42 1.33
CA SER A 91 18.91 12.81 1.44
C SER A 91 17.79 13.74 0.97
N SER A 92 17.93 15.03 1.25
CA SER A 92 17.01 16.02 0.69
C SER A 92 17.41 16.26 -0.77
N ILE A 93 16.50 15.98 -1.70
CA ILE A 93 16.59 16.57 -3.04
C ILE A 93 16.36 18.07 -2.84
N ARG A 94 17.42 18.87 -2.95
CA ARG A 94 17.22 20.29 -3.26
C ARG A 94 16.46 20.29 -4.58
N ALA A 95 15.28 20.88 -4.61
CA ALA A 95 14.58 21.13 -5.85
C ALA A 95 15.51 21.99 -6.73
N GLU A 96 16.36 21.34 -7.51
CA GLU A 96 17.12 22.01 -8.54
C GLU A 96 16.13 22.26 -9.66
N THR A 97 15.59 23.48 -9.60
CA THR A 97 14.79 24.09 -10.63
C THR A 97 15.61 24.06 -11.92
N THR A 98 15.45 23.02 -12.74
CA THR A 98 15.86 23.09 -14.14
C THR A 98 14.84 23.97 -14.84
N VAL A 99 15.01 25.29 -14.66
CA VAL A 99 14.28 26.29 -15.44
C VAL A 99 14.80 26.17 -16.87
N ASN A 100 14.14 25.34 -17.68
CA ASN A 100 14.31 25.37 -19.13
C ASN A 100 13.66 26.66 -19.67
N LYS A 101 14.37 27.78 -19.56
CA LYS A 101 14.12 28.93 -20.41
C LYS A 101 14.69 28.62 -21.79
N GLY A 102 13.81 28.15 -22.68
CA GLY A 102 13.87 28.39 -24.13
C GLY A 102 15.07 27.87 -24.93
N GLN A 103 14.75 26.96 -25.85
CA GLN A 103 15.37 26.74 -27.17
C GLN A 103 16.81 26.19 -27.23
N ASN A 104 16.90 24.95 -27.74
CA ASN A 104 17.97 24.44 -28.62
C ASN A 104 19.44 24.50 -28.15
N GLU A 105 19.72 24.24 -26.88
CA GLU A 105 21.11 23.96 -26.46
C GLU A 105 21.26 22.56 -25.83
N HIS A 106 22.33 21.90 -26.26
CA HIS A 106 22.78 20.60 -25.81
C HIS A 106 22.98 20.65 -24.29
N VAL A 107 22.15 19.93 -23.53
CA VAL A 107 22.25 19.86 -22.06
C VAL A 107 23.57 19.20 -21.69
N THR A 108 24.57 19.99 -21.30
CA THR A 108 25.80 19.48 -20.70
C THR A 108 25.50 19.02 -19.28
N ARG A 109 25.28 17.70 -19.15
CA ARG A 109 25.15 17.01 -17.87
C ARG A 109 26.50 16.95 -17.17
N THR A 110 26.53 17.36 -15.91
CA THR A 110 27.60 17.04 -14.96
C THR A 110 27.57 15.53 -14.68
N GLU A 111 28.69 14.84 -14.87
CA GLU A 111 28.81 13.40 -14.54
C GLU A 111 28.50 13.17 -13.05
N GLY A 112 27.38 12.49 -12.76
CA GLY A 112 27.03 12.05 -11.41
C GLY A 112 25.66 12.51 -10.86
N GLU A 113 24.96 13.43 -11.53
CA GLU A 113 23.59 13.81 -11.13
C GLU A 113 22.59 12.70 -11.45
N LYS A 114 21.86 12.23 -10.42
CA LYS A 114 20.79 11.25 -10.60
C LYS A 114 19.56 11.93 -11.19
N GLU A 115 19.05 11.42 -12.31
CA GLU A 115 17.71 11.78 -12.80
C GLU A 115 16.69 11.52 -11.67
N GLY A 116 15.97 12.57 -11.26
CA GLY A 116 14.86 12.44 -10.32
C GLY A 116 13.75 11.54 -10.87
N VAL A 117 12.70 11.32 -10.07
CA VAL A 117 11.60 10.41 -10.48
C VAL A 117 10.49 11.09 -11.28
N TRP A 118 10.55 12.41 -11.45
CA TRP A 118 9.45 13.22 -11.95
C TRP A 118 9.72 13.74 -13.36
N GLU A 119 8.71 13.59 -14.21
CA GLU A 119 8.52 14.38 -15.41
C GLU A 119 7.47 15.46 -15.12
N ASP A 120 7.87 16.73 -15.29
CA ASP A 120 7.04 17.90 -14.98
C ASP A 120 6.22 18.33 -16.20
N ILE A 121 4.90 18.44 -16.03
CA ILE A 121 3.94 18.78 -17.10
C ILE A 121 3.43 20.21 -16.89
N PHE A 122 3.68 21.06 -17.88
CA PHE A 122 3.31 22.47 -17.84
C PHE A 122 2.14 22.80 -18.77
N ASP A 123 1.29 23.72 -18.34
CA ASP A 123 0.27 24.38 -19.16
C ASP A 123 0.39 25.89 -18.99
N ASN A 124 0.51 26.63 -20.10
CA ASN A 124 0.75 28.08 -20.13
C ASN A 124 1.87 28.56 -19.18
N GLY A 125 2.95 27.78 -19.05
CA GLY A 125 4.10 28.08 -18.19
C GLY A 125 3.90 27.79 -16.70
N GLN A 126 2.73 27.28 -16.30
CA GLN A 126 2.46 26.82 -14.93
C GLN A 126 2.61 25.31 -14.84
N LEU A 127 3.26 24.80 -13.79
CA LEU A 127 3.32 23.37 -13.54
C LEU A 127 1.94 22.87 -13.11
N VAL A 128 1.34 21.98 -13.89
CA VAL A 128 -0.02 21.47 -13.63
C VAL A 128 -0.04 20.04 -13.11
N ARG A 129 1.05 19.27 -13.31
CA ARG A 129 1.15 17.88 -12.85
C ARG A 129 2.60 17.41 -12.84
N ARG A 130 2.95 16.49 -11.93
CA ARG A 130 4.18 15.68 -12.04
C ARG A 130 3.81 14.23 -12.33
N GLN A 131 4.55 13.58 -13.21
CA GLN A 131 4.31 12.18 -13.53
C GLN A 131 5.55 11.30 -13.37
N SER A 132 5.35 10.05 -12.99
CA SER A 132 6.41 9.07 -12.78
C SER A 132 5.99 7.71 -13.33
N HIS A 133 6.96 6.95 -13.85
CA HIS A 133 6.76 5.61 -14.37
C HIS A 133 7.66 4.61 -13.66
N ILE A 134 7.06 3.51 -13.18
CA ILE A 134 7.73 2.47 -12.40
C ILE A 134 7.56 1.12 -13.12
N PRO A 135 8.49 0.76 -14.01
CA PRO A 135 8.45 -0.54 -14.68
C PRO A 135 9.00 -1.67 -13.79
N MET A 136 8.40 -2.85 -13.88
CA MET A 136 8.96 -4.08 -13.31
C MET A 136 9.18 -5.14 -14.40
N SER A 137 10.30 -5.85 -14.31
CA SER A 137 10.65 -6.94 -15.24
C SER A 137 9.89 -8.26 -15.01
N SER A 138 9.00 -8.29 -14.01
CA SER A 138 8.21 -9.46 -13.64
C SER A 138 6.87 -8.99 -13.06
N PRO A 139 5.84 -9.85 -12.96
CA PRO A 139 4.55 -9.48 -12.37
C PRO A 139 4.63 -9.41 -10.83
N GLY A 140 5.57 -8.64 -10.29
CA GLY A 140 5.55 -8.25 -8.89
C GLY A 140 4.34 -7.38 -8.60
N SER A 141 3.75 -7.48 -7.42
CA SER A 141 2.52 -6.74 -7.10
C SER A 141 2.73 -5.22 -7.20
N ILE A 142 1.95 -4.58 -8.07
CA ILE A 142 1.89 -3.12 -8.22
C ILE A 142 1.49 -2.47 -6.89
N LEU A 143 0.54 -3.08 -6.17
CA LEU A 143 0.03 -2.50 -4.93
C LEU A 143 1.01 -2.62 -3.77
N LEU A 144 1.88 -3.63 -3.76
CA LEU A 144 2.97 -3.65 -2.78
C LEU A 144 4.02 -2.58 -3.09
N VAL A 145 4.25 -2.21 -4.34
CA VAL A 145 5.08 -1.04 -4.69
C VAL A 145 4.40 0.22 -4.19
N LEU A 146 3.12 0.39 -4.53
CA LEU A 146 2.34 1.56 -4.12
C LEU A 146 2.28 1.72 -2.60
N GLN A 147 2.06 0.65 -1.84
CA GLN A 147 2.08 0.67 -0.36
C GLN A 147 3.40 1.21 0.20
N ALA A 148 4.54 0.95 -0.45
CA ALA A 148 5.83 1.45 0.02
C ALA A 148 5.99 2.96 -0.23
N ILE A 149 5.47 3.45 -1.36
CA ILE A 149 5.71 4.83 -1.80
C ILE A 149 4.56 5.79 -1.44
N LEU A 150 3.36 5.28 -1.17
CA LEU A 150 2.16 6.10 -0.99
C LEU A 150 2.26 7.07 0.20
N PRO A 151 2.73 6.67 1.41
CA PRO A 151 2.92 7.64 2.49
C PRO A 151 3.89 8.77 2.11
N TYR A 152 4.96 8.46 1.37
CA TYR A 152 5.88 9.46 0.83
C TYR A 152 5.21 10.38 -0.19
N LEU A 153 4.45 9.84 -1.14
CA LEU A 153 3.73 10.62 -2.15
C LEU A 153 2.72 11.60 -1.52
N LEU A 154 2.04 11.16 -0.46
CA LEU A 154 1.03 11.95 0.23
C LEU A 154 1.64 13.01 1.16
N MET A 155 2.72 12.68 1.88
CA MET A 155 3.18 13.47 3.03
C MET A 155 4.56 14.10 2.87
N SER A 156 5.26 13.87 1.77
CA SER A 156 6.53 14.56 1.48
C SER A 156 6.31 15.92 0.80
N ASN A 157 7.38 16.71 0.73
CA ASN A 157 7.39 17.98 0.03
C ASN A 157 7.59 17.84 -1.49
N CYS A 158 7.39 16.66 -2.08
CA CYS A 158 7.74 16.38 -3.49
C CYS A 158 6.90 17.15 -4.52
N ASN A 159 5.91 17.93 -4.07
CA ASN A 159 4.90 18.61 -4.89
C ASN A 159 4.95 20.12 -4.72
N ASN A 160 5.77 20.59 -3.78
CA ASN A 160 5.94 21.99 -3.51
C ASN A 160 6.95 22.54 -4.50
N VAL A 161 6.44 23.36 -5.41
CA VAL A 161 7.25 24.07 -6.39
C VAL A 161 7.29 25.51 -5.97
N GLU A 162 8.51 26.03 -5.81
CA GLU A 162 8.74 27.39 -5.34
C GLU A 162 7.96 28.38 -6.21
N GLY A 163 7.16 29.24 -5.57
CA GLY A 163 6.31 30.21 -6.24
C GLY A 163 4.90 29.72 -6.59
N GLN A 164 4.57 28.43 -6.41
CA GLN A 164 3.24 27.90 -6.68
C GLN A 164 2.46 27.65 -5.38
N LYS A 165 1.31 28.34 -5.22
CA LYS A 165 0.45 28.23 -4.03
C LYS A 165 -0.43 26.98 -4.00
N THR A 166 -0.69 26.38 -5.16
CA THR A 166 -1.56 25.21 -5.31
C THR A 166 -0.75 23.93 -5.24
N VAL A 167 -1.29 22.91 -4.57
CA VAL A 167 -0.72 21.57 -4.61
C VAL A 167 -0.69 21.07 -6.06
N VAL A 168 0.47 20.60 -6.52
CA VAL A 168 0.62 20.01 -7.85
C VAL A 168 0.24 18.53 -7.77
N PRO A 169 -0.76 18.05 -8.53
CA PRO A 169 -1.17 16.66 -8.50
C PRO A 169 -0.08 15.74 -9.07
N LEU A 170 -0.08 14.51 -8.58
CA LEU A 170 0.86 13.47 -8.97
C LEU A 170 0.17 12.39 -9.81
N ARG A 171 0.88 11.92 -10.83
CA ARG A 171 0.48 10.76 -11.63
C ARG A 171 1.55 9.70 -11.60
N VAL A 172 1.26 8.54 -11.04
CA VAL A 172 2.21 7.43 -10.97
C VAL A 172 1.68 6.25 -11.76
N THR A 173 2.41 5.83 -12.79
CA THR A 173 2.11 4.63 -13.57
C THR A 173 3.04 3.51 -13.14
N ILE A 174 2.50 2.37 -12.71
CA ILE A 174 3.28 1.22 -12.27
C ILE A 174 2.95 0.02 -13.16
N GLU A 175 3.98 -0.63 -13.70
CA GLU A 175 3.83 -1.86 -14.47
C GLU A 175 4.23 -3.07 -13.65
N GLY A 176 3.42 -4.12 -13.67
CA GLY A 176 3.57 -5.27 -12.80
C GLY A 176 2.37 -6.20 -12.75
N GLY A 177 2.24 -6.93 -11.65
CA GLY A 177 1.08 -7.76 -11.36
C GLY A 177 -0.05 -6.95 -10.72
N THR A 178 -1.24 -7.00 -11.32
CA THR A 178 -2.48 -6.39 -10.77
C THR A 178 -3.27 -7.39 -9.92
N ASN A 179 -3.17 -8.67 -10.26
CA ASN A 179 -3.83 -9.79 -9.60
C ASN A 179 -2.78 -10.89 -9.39
N VAL A 180 -2.10 -10.84 -8.23
CA VAL A 180 -1.04 -11.80 -7.88
C VAL A 180 -1.18 -12.31 -6.45
N SER A 181 -0.77 -13.55 -6.23
CA SER A 181 -0.90 -14.24 -4.94
C SER A 181 -0.20 -13.50 -3.80
N SER A 182 -0.78 -13.61 -2.59
CA SER A 182 -0.21 -13.05 -1.35
C SER A 182 0.02 -11.54 -1.42
N SER A 183 -0.84 -10.82 -2.12
CA SER A 183 -0.87 -9.36 -2.15
C SER A 183 -2.29 -8.87 -2.47
N PRO A 184 -2.66 -7.65 -2.07
CA PRO A 184 -3.93 -7.06 -2.48
C PRO A 184 -4.05 -7.02 -4.02
N SER A 185 -5.27 -7.19 -4.53
CA SER A 185 -5.60 -6.96 -5.93
C SER A 185 -6.01 -5.50 -6.19
N ILE A 186 -6.01 -5.09 -7.46
CA ILE A 186 -6.54 -3.79 -7.86
C ILE A 186 -8.02 -3.62 -7.46
N GLU A 187 -8.84 -4.68 -7.51
CA GLU A 187 -10.23 -4.65 -7.06
C GLU A 187 -10.33 -4.36 -5.55
N TYR A 188 -9.53 -5.04 -4.72
CA TYR A 188 -9.52 -4.78 -3.28
C TYR A 188 -9.08 -3.34 -3.00
N PHE A 189 -8.04 -2.86 -3.69
CA PHE A 189 -7.56 -1.49 -3.54
C PHE A 189 -8.64 -0.45 -3.84
N SER A 190 -9.29 -0.55 -5.00
CA SER A 190 -10.30 0.40 -5.43
C SER A 190 -11.59 0.33 -4.61
N GLN A 191 -11.97 -0.85 -4.11
CA GLN A 191 -13.23 -1.05 -3.40
C GLN A 191 -13.12 -1.02 -1.88
N VAL A 192 -11.92 -1.17 -1.30
CA VAL A 192 -11.72 -1.23 0.15
C VAL A 192 -10.73 -0.16 0.62
N LEU A 193 -9.49 -0.17 0.10
CA LEU A 193 -8.47 0.76 0.58
C LEU A 193 -8.78 2.21 0.26
N LEU A 194 -9.09 2.54 -0.99
CA LEU A 194 -9.35 3.93 -1.39
C LEU A 194 -10.55 4.58 -0.69
N PRO A 195 -11.71 3.91 -0.56
CA PRO A 195 -12.82 4.44 0.24
C PRO A 195 -12.43 4.67 1.70
N MET A 196 -11.65 3.76 2.31
CA MET A 196 -11.20 3.93 3.69
C MET A 196 -10.26 5.13 3.85
N LEU A 197 -9.25 5.28 2.97
CA LEU A 197 -8.34 6.43 3.01
C LEU A 197 -9.12 7.75 2.86
N SER A 198 -10.06 7.81 1.92
CA SER A 198 -10.79 9.05 1.63
C SER A 198 -11.87 9.39 2.66
N GLN A 199 -12.72 8.42 3.00
CA GLN A 199 -13.90 8.66 3.83
C GLN A 199 -13.57 8.63 5.32
N LYS A 200 -12.54 7.89 5.75
CA LYS A 200 -12.21 7.67 7.16
C LYS A 200 -10.93 8.35 7.62
N LEU A 201 -9.97 8.60 6.72
CA LEU A 201 -8.70 9.27 7.04
C LEU A 201 -8.58 10.68 6.44
N SER A 202 -9.63 11.18 5.77
CA SER A 202 -9.63 12.51 5.14
C SER A 202 -8.48 12.73 4.14
N ILE A 203 -8.01 11.64 3.50
CA ILE A 203 -7.03 11.72 2.41
C ILE A 203 -7.78 12.05 1.11
N PRO A 204 -7.30 12.98 0.27
CA PRO A 204 -7.93 13.25 -1.03
C PRO A 204 -8.17 11.97 -1.85
N PRO A 205 -9.30 11.84 -2.56
CA PRO A 205 -9.58 10.66 -3.36
C PRO A 205 -8.48 10.39 -4.39
N ILE A 206 -7.94 9.17 -4.36
CA ILE A 206 -6.98 8.70 -5.36
C ILE A 206 -7.77 8.04 -6.48
N THR A 207 -7.50 8.39 -7.73
CA THR A 207 -8.16 7.77 -8.89
C THR A 207 -7.26 6.70 -9.50
N THR A 208 -7.86 5.57 -9.90
CA THR A 208 -7.14 4.43 -10.49
C THR A 208 -7.60 4.17 -11.92
N SER A 209 -6.66 4.09 -12.86
CA SER A 209 -6.89 3.69 -14.24
C SER A 209 -6.17 2.37 -14.53
N LEU A 210 -6.91 1.27 -14.64
CA LEU A 210 -6.37 -0.05 -15.03
C LEU A 210 -6.24 -0.11 -16.56
N HIS A 211 -5.02 -0.11 -17.07
CA HIS A 211 -4.75 -0.17 -18.51
C HIS A 211 -4.63 -1.61 -19.02
N LYS A 212 -4.05 -2.48 -18.19
CA LYS A 212 -3.82 -3.88 -18.53
C LYS A 212 -3.72 -4.72 -17.26
N ARG A 213 -4.36 -5.89 -17.26
CA ARG A 213 -4.24 -6.86 -16.16
C ARG A 213 -2.89 -7.56 -16.18
N GLY A 214 -2.30 -7.74 -15.01
CA GLY A 214 -1.06 -8.48 -14.78
C GLY A 214 -1.28 -9.64 -13.83
N TRP A 215 -0.73 -10.81 -14.16
CA TRP A 215 -1.10 -12.08 -13.54
C TRP A 215 0.12 -12.87 -13.09
N SER A 216 0.00 -13.55 -11.93
CA SER A 216 0.95 -14.58 -11.49
C SER A 216 0.46 -16.01 -11.76
N THR A 217 -0.80 -16.18 -12.13
CA THR A 217 -1.42 -17.47 -12.47
C THR A 217 -1.60 -17.63 -13.98
N GLY A 218 -1.51 -18.87 -14.45
CA GLY A 218 -1.45 -19.15 -15.89
C GLY A 218 -0.12 -18.70 -16.51
N ARG A 219 -0.18 -18.06 -17.67
CA ARG A 219 1.00 -17.38 -18.25
C ARG A 219 1.21 -16.09 -17.47
N SER A 220 2.41 -15.90 -16.93
CA SER A 220 2.81 -14.65 -16.29
C SER A 220 2.69 -13.49 -17.26
N GLU A 221 2.01 -12.43 -16.84
CA GLU A 221 1.78 -11.24 -17.66
C GLU A 221 2.00 -9.97 -16.84
N ILE A 222 2.67 -8.99 -17.43
CA ILE A 222 2.82 -7.65 -16.87
C ILE A 222 1.61 -6.83 -17.33
N GLY A 223 0.89 -6.32 -16.34
CA GLY A 223 -0.15 -5.32 -16.43
C GLY A 223 0.36 -3.92 -16.10
N SER A 224 -0.55 -2.94 -16.12
CA SER A 224 -0.23 -1.54 -15.89
C SER A 224 -1.43 -0.82 -15.26
N VAL A 225 -1.16 -0.01 -14.25
CA VAL A 225 -2.14 0.84 -13.56
C VAL A 225 -1.55 2.24 -13.38
N THR A 226 -2.35 3.26 -13.66
CA THR A 226 -2.05 4.66 -13.31
C THR A 226 -2.84 5.09 -12.09
N PHE A 227 -2.18 5.77 -11.16
CA PHE A 227 -2.74 6.38 -9.98
C PHE A 227 -2.61 7.90 -10.09
N ASP A 228 -3.75 8.59 -10.06
CA ASP A 228 -3.79 10.06 -9.91
C ASP A 228 -4.01 10.37 -8.44
N ILE A 229 -3.04 11.05 -7.83
CA ILE A 229 -2.93 11.28 -6.39
C ILE A 229 -2.86 12.78 -6.18
N GLU A 230 -3.74 13.30 -5.33
CA GLU A 230 -3.61 14.65 -4.79
C GLU A 230 -2.89 14.56 -3.43
N PRO A 231 -1.66 15.08 -3.33
CA PRO A 231 -0.90 15.09 -2.08
C PRO A 231 -1.53 15.97 -1.01
N LEU A 232 -1.14 15.76 0.25
CA LEU A 232 -1.57 16.64 1.32
C LEU A 232 -0.83 17.99 1.24
N PRO A 233 -1.48 19.11 1.60
CA PRO A 233 -0.85 20.43 1.57
C PRO A 233 0.37 20.55 2.49
N GLN A 234 1.31 21.43 2.16
CA GLN A 234 2.46 21.73 3.02
C GLN A 234 2.02 22.09 4.45
N ALA A 235 2.73 21.58 5.45
CA ALA A 235 2.42 21.75 6.87
C ALA A 235 1.06 21.20 7.33
N PHE A 236 0.31 20.51 6.47
CA PHE A 236 -0.85 19.74 6.90
C PHE A 236 -0.42 18.65 7.87
N VAL A 237 -1.22 18.42 8.91
CA VAL A 237 -1.03 17.32 9.85
C VAL A 237 -2.28 16.45 9.76
N LEU A 238 -2.09 15.16 9.54
CA LEU A 238 -3.20 14.22 9.48
C LEU A 238 -3.94 14.24 10.83
N PRO A 239 -5.26 14.50 10.87
CA PRO A 239 -5.99 14.57 12.12
C PRO A 239 -6.04 13.21 12.81
N THR A 240 -6.29 13.24 14.12
CA THR A 240 -6.65 12.03 14.86
C THR A 240 -7.90 11.40 14.27
N PHE A 241 -7.99 10.07 14.29
CA PHE A 241 -9.16 9.34 13.81
C PHE A 241 -9.49 8.17 14.73
N SER A 242 -10.76 7.82 14.81
CA SER A 242 -11.24 6.67 15.59
C SER A 242 -12.20 5.87 14.75
N PHE A 243 -11.82 4.64 14.39
CA PHE A 243 -12.69 3.72 13.69
C PHE A 243 -13.44 2.90 14.73
N GLN A 244 -14.63 3.35 15.04
CA GLN A 244 -15.57 2.70 15.95
C GLN A 244 -16.92 2.54 15.25
N ASP A 245 -17.71 1.60 15.77
CA ASP A 245 -19.06 1.31 15.33
C ASP A 245 -19.21 1.28 13.80
N ARG A 246 -18.90 0.12 13.19
CA ARG A 246 -19.11 -0.05 11.76
C ARG A 246 -20.58 -0.10 11.36
N GLY A 247 -21.50 -0.24 12.31
CA GLY A 247 -22.91 -0.46 12.03
C GLY A 247 -23.19 -1.85 11.45
N GLU A 248 -24.34 -1.98 10.80
CA GLU A 248 -24.85 -3.27 10.28
C GLU A 248 -24.43 -3.50 8.83
N LEU A 249 -24.44 -4.76 8.40
CA LEU A 249 -24.19 -5.13 7.00
C LEU A 249 -25.32 -4.58 6.11
N ALA A 250 -24.99 -3.70 5.16
CA ALA A 250 -25.95 -3.06 4.28
C ALA A 250 -25.98 -3.68 2.88
N LYS A 251 -24.81 -3.98 2.30
CA LYS A 251 -24.69 -4.58 0.96
C LYS A 251 -23.38 -5.34 0.77
N VAL A 252 -23.35 -6.22 -0.23
CA VAL A 252 -22.14 -6.97 -0.62
C VAL A 252 -21.82 -6.71 -2.09
N HIS A 253 -20.61 -6.23 -2.35
CA HIS A 253 -20.07 -6.07 -3.70
C HIS A 253 -19.27 -7.32 -4.08
N VAL A 254 -19.52 -7.85 -5.27
CA VAL A 254 -18.96 -9.10 -5.77
C VAL A 254 -18.17 -8.82 -7.04
N SER A 255 -16.86 -9.03 -6.98
CA SER A 255 -15.98 -8.92 -8.15
C SER A 255 -15.58 -10.31 -8.64
N VAL A 256 -15.92 -10.64 -9.88
CA VAL A 256 -15.67 -11.94 -10.50
C VAL A 256 -14.72 -11.78 -11.68
N LEU A 257 -13.54 -12.41 -11.62
CA LEU A 257 -12.69 -12.60 -12.79
C LEU A 257 -12.51 -14.10 -13.00
N ALA A 258 -13.13 -14.61 -14.04
CA ALA A 258 -13.09 -16.04 -14.38
C ALA A 258 -13.04 -16.17 -15.91
N PRO A 259 -12.77 -17.36 -16.47
CA PRO A 259 -12.78 -17.58 -17.91
C PRO A 259 -14.22 -17.42 -18.46
N GLU A 260 -14.63 -18.19 -19.46
CA GLU A 260 -15.92 -18.10 -20.16
C GLU A 260 -17.15 -17.78 -19.28
N ALA A 261 -18.20 -17.22 -19.90
CA ALA A 261 -19.41 -16.76 -19.20
C ALA A 261 -20.06 -17.85 -18.33
N THR A 262 -19.93 -19.12 -18.71
CA THR A 262 -20.41 -20.28 -17.96
C THR A 262 -19.78 -20.39 -16.57
N ALA A 263 -18.46 -20.17 -16.46
CA ALA A 263 -17.74 -20.18 -15.18
C ALA A 263 -18.14 -18.97 -14.33
N ARG A 264 -18.25 -17.78 -14.95
CA ARG A 264 -18.65 -16.55 -14.24
C ARG A 264 -20.06 -16.63 -13.70
N ASN A 265 -21.04 -17.06 -14.50
CA ASN A 265 -22.42 -17.27 -14.07
C ASN A 265 -22.51 -18.27 -12.91
N ARG A 266 -21.76 -19.37 -12.99
CA ARG A 266 -21.70 -20.35 -11.90
C ARG A 266 -21.17 -19.77 -10.59
N ILE A 267 -20.15 -18.92 -10.65
CA ILE A 267 -19.63 -18.20 -9.47
C ILE A 267 -20.71 -17.24 -8.94
N ARG A 268 -21.32 -16.43 -9.80
CA ARG A 268 -22.37 -15.46 -9.43
C ARG A 268 -23.53 -16.16 -8.72
N ASP A 269 -24.11 -17.18 -9.34
CA ASP A 269 -25.28 -17.88 -8.83
C ASP A 269 -24.99 -18.48 -7.45
N LYS A 270 -23.81 -19.09 -7.28
CA LYS A 270 -23.42 -19.74 -6.04
C LYS A 270 -23.08 -18.75 -4.93
N VAL A 271 -22.42 -17.63 -5.25
CA VAL A 271 -22.19 -16.53 -4.29
C VAL A 271 -23.53 -15.96 -3.84
N THR A 272 -24.41 -15.62 -4.77
CA THR A 272 -25.74 -15.08 -4.49
C THR A 272 -26.53 -16.02 -3.57
N ALA A 273 -26.60 -17.30 -3.90
CA ALA A 273 -27.30 -18.29 -3.08
C ALA A 273 -26.74 -18.36 -1.64
N GLN A 274 -25.41 -18.38 -1.48
CA GLN A 274 -24.79 -18.47 -0.14
C GLN A 274 -24.90 -17.18 0.69
N LEU A 275 -24.96 -16.01 0.04
CA LEU A 275 -25.16 -14.72 0.68
C LEU A 275 -26.62 -14.53 1.10
N LEU A 276 -27.59 -14.85 0.22
CA LEU A 276 -29.02 -14.79 0.57
C LEU A 276 -29.39 -15.82 1.66
N ALA A 277 -28.73 -16.96 1.69
CA ALA A 277 -28.88 -17.92 2.79
C ALA A 277 -28.34 -17.40 4.14
N TYR A 278 -27.43 -16.41 4.12
CA TYR A 278 -26.88 -15.77 5.31
C TYR A 278 -27.67 -14.53 5.74
N SER A 279 -28.10 -13.71 4.78
CA SER A 279 -28.94 -12.54 4.98
C SER A 279 -29.93 -12.44 3.81
N PRO A 280 -31.21 -12.81 4.00
CA PRO A 280 -32.18 -12.91 2.90
C PRO A 280 -32.46 -11.61 2.13
N GLU A 281 -32.30 -10.46 2.79
CA GLU A 281 -32.63 -9.14 2.22
C GLU A 281 -31.38 -8.35 1.80
N ILE A 282 -30.19 -8.97 1.80
CA ILE A 282 -28.96 -8.28 1.47
C ILE A 282 -28.92 -7.82 0.00
N GLU A 283 -28.59 -6.55 -0.21
CA GLU A 283 -28.31 -6.05 -1.56
C GLU A 283 -26.97 -6.63 -2.06
N ILE A 284 -26.98 -7.24 -3.24
CA ILE A 284 -25.79 -7.85 -3.86
C ILE A 284 -25.51 -7.13 -5.18
N LEU A 285 -24.32 -6.55 -5.29
CA LEU A 285 -23.88 -5.80 -6.46
C LEU A 285 -22.71 -6.52 -7.13
N PHE A 286 -22.61 -6.42 -8.46
CA PHE A 286 -21.53 -7.03 -9.24
C PHE A 286 -20.75 -5.94 -9.99
N PRO A 287 -19.95 -5.11 -9.30
CA PRO A 287 -19.25 -4.00 -9.94
C PRO A 287 -18.16 -4.44 -10.92
N VAL A 288 -17.66 -5.69 -10.80
CA VAL A 288 -16.67 -6.26 -11.71
C VAL A 288 -17.11 -7.67 -12.09
N ASP A 289 -17.30 -7.91 -13.38
CA ASP A 289 -17.57 -9.23 -13.96
C ASP A 289 -16.85 -9.30 -15.31
N GLU A 290 -15.64 -9.84 -15.31
CA GLU A 290 -14.76 -9.80 -16.47
C GLU A 290 -14.21 -11.18 -16.83
N ASN A 291 -14.00 -11.38 -18.13
CA ASN A 291 -13.29 -12.55 -18.63
C ASN A 291 -11.79 -12.43 -18.30
N SER A 292 -11.26 -13.40 -17.56
CA SER A 292 -9.85 -13.44 -17.15
C SER A 292 -8.89 -13.89 -18.26
N GLY A 293 -9.44 -14.39 -19.39
CA GLY A 293 -8.69 -14.84 -20.55
C GLY A 293 -7.96 -16.18 -20.38
N SER A 294 -8.13 -16.87 -19.25
CA SER A 294 -7.51 -18.18 -19.02
C SER A 294 -8.25 -18.99 -17.97
N GLU A 295 -8.38 -20.30 -18.20
CA GLU A 295 -8.92 -21.26 -17.22
C GLU A 295 -8.10 -21.34 -15.92
N LYS A 296 -6.85 -20.86 -15.94
CA LYS A 296 -5.97 -20.81 -14.78
C LYS A 296 -6.11 -19.52 -13.97
N ARG A 297 -6.99 -18.61 -14.37
CA ARG A 297 -7.20 -17.30 -13.74
C ARG A 297 -8.62 -17.25 -13.20
N LEU A 298 -8.76 -17.64 -11.94
CA LEU A 298 -9.99 -17.55 -11.18
C LEU A 298 -9.74 -16.63 -9.99
N TYR A 299 -10.53 -15.57 -9.89
CA TYR A 299 -10.45 -14.60 -8.82
C TYR A 299 -11.87 -14.20 -8.40
N LEU A 300 -12.07 -14.14 -7.09
CA LEU A 300 -13.30 -13.67 -6.48
C LEU A 300 -12.92 -12.74 -5.33
N LEU A 301 -13.55 -11.57 -5.28
CA LEU A 301 -13.55 -10.67 -4.13
C LEU A 301 -14.99 -10.41 -3.70
N LEU A 302 -15.22 -10.49 -2.40
CA LEU A 302 -16.44 -10.03 -1.76
C LEU A 302 -16.10 -8.86 -0.84
N VAL A 303 -16.82 -7.75 -0.98
CA VAL A 303 -16.70 -6.58 -0.10
C VAL A 303 -18.02 -6.36 0.60
N ALA A 304 -18.04 -6.57 1.91
CA ALA A 304 -19.15 -6.16 2.75
C ALA A 304 -19.08 -4.65 3.00
N GLU A 305 -20.13 -3.93 2.64
CA GLU A 305 -20.31 -2.52 2.98
C GLU A 305 -21.36 -2.40 4.09
N THR A 306 -21.04 -1.59 5.09
CA THR A 306 -21.83 -1.42 6.30
C THR A 306 -22.60 -0.09 6.30
N SER A 307 -23.60 0.04 7.16
CA SER A 307 -24.45 1.25 7.26
C SER A 307 -23.65 2.51 7.57
N ASN A 308 -22.53 2.40 8.28
CA ASN A 308 -21.64 3.53 8.58
C ASN A 308 -20.51 3.70 7.55
N GLY A 309 -20.61 3.04 6.39
CA GLY A 309 -19.69 3.24 5.26
C GLY A 309 -18.34 2.56 5.39
N TYR A 310 -18.16 1.61 6.33
CA TYR A 310 -16.96 0.76 6.35
C TYR A 310 -17.08 -0.35 5.34
N ARG A 311 -15.93 -0.75 4.78
CA ARG A 311 -15.83 -1.80 3.77
C ARG A 311 -14.84 -2.86 4.23
N LEU A 312 -15.27 -4.13 4.20
CA LEU A 312 -14.46 -5.27 4.61
C LEU A 312 -14.35 -6.25 3.44
N GLY A 313 -13.12 -6.50 2.99
CA GLY A 313 -12.83 -7.34 1.84
C GLY A 313 -12.35 -8.74 2.21
N ARG A 314 -12.81 -9.73 1.46
CA ARG A 314 -12.14 -11.03 1.34
C ARG A 314 -12.07 -11.47 -0.09
N ASP A 315 -10.88 -11.85 -0.52
CA ASP A 315 -10.61 -12.31 -1.87
C ASP A 315 -9.81 -13.60 -1.91
N TRP A 316 -9.77 -14.19 -3.11
CA TRP A 316 -8.80 -15.22 -3.42
C TRP A 316 -8.51 -15.24 -4.93
N LEU A 317 -7.25 -15.02 -5.29
CA LEU A 317 -6.72 -15.49 -6.56
C LEU A 317 -6.40 -16.98 -6.43
N PHE A 318 -7.13 -17.83 -7.14
CA PHE A 318 -6.95 -19.28 -7.06
C PHE A 318 -5.54 -19.66 -7.53
N ASP A 319 -4.67 -19.99 -6.59
CA ASP A 319 -3.25 -20.28 -6.78
C ASP A 319 -2.85 -21.68 -6.28
N GLU A 320 -3.83 -22.47 -5.86
CA GLU A 320 -3.66 -23.85 -5.44
C GLU A 320 -3.53 -24.83 -6.61
N LYS A 321 -3.02 -26.03 -6.30
CA LYS A 321 -2.93 -27.12 -7.28
C LYS A 321 -4.33 -27.65 -7.61
N ALA A 322 -4.78 -27.38 -8.83
CA ALA A 322 -6.09 -27.77 -9.37
C ALA A 322 -6.10 -29.08 -10.19
N ARG A 323 -5.07 -29.94 -10.07
CA ARG A 323 -4.95 -31.10 -10.99
C ARG A 323 -6.14 -32.04 -10.87
N GLY A 324 -6.78 -32.33 -12.00
CA GLY A 324 -7.90 -33.27 -12.10
C GLY A 324 -9.25 -32.73 -11.62
N LEU A 325 -9.34 -31.44 -11.29
CA LEU A 325 -10.61 -30.82 -10.90
C LEU A 325 -11.31 -30.21 -12.12
N SER A 326 -12.63 -30.38 -12.18
CA SER A 326 -13.46 -29.69 -13.17
C SER A 326 -13.59 -28.20 -12.83
N MET A 327 -13.90 -27.36 -13.84
CA MET A 327 -14.15 -25.94 -13.62
C MET A 327 -15.25 -25.69 -12.58
N GLU A 328 -16.26 -26.56 -12.54
CA GLU A 328 -17.32 -26.53 -11.53
C GLU A 328 -16.77 -26.71 -10.10
N GLN A 329 -15.92 -27.71 -9.88
CA GLN A 329 -15.28 -27.96 -8.58
C GLN A 329 -14.36 -26.81 -8.18
N LEU A 330 -13.68 -26.18 -9.15
CA LEU A 330 -12.84 -24.99 -8.89
C LEU A 330 -13.69 -23.79 -8.46
N CYS A 331 -14.77 -23.51 -9.17
CA CYS A 331 -15.72 -22.45 -8.81
C CYS A 331 -16.30 -22.70 -7.41
N GLU A 332 -16.67 -23.93 -7.09
CA GLU A 332 -17.19 -24.30 -5.77
C GLU A 332 -16.19 -24.04 -4.65
N ARG A 333 -14.93 -24.45 -4.83
CA ARG A 333 -13.88 -24.21 -3.84
C ARG A 333 -13.62 -22.72 -3.65
N LEU A 334 -13.52 -21.97 -4.75
CA LEU A 334 -13.32 -20.52 -4.74
C LEU A 334 -14.42 -19.84 -3.93
N VAL A 335 -15.68 -20.07 -4.30
CA VAL A 335 -16.84 -19.45 -3.63
C VAL A 335 -16.91 -19.85 -2.16
N SER A 336 -16.79 -21.15 -1.86
CA SER A 336 -16.92 -21.65 -0.49
C SER A 336 -15.85 -21.08 0.43
N LYS A 337 -14.61 -20.93 -0.05
CA LYS A 337 -13.53 -20.30 0.73
C LYS A 337 -13.81 -18.82 0.96
N VAL A 338 -14.06 -18.03 -0.08
CA VAL A 338 -14.18 -16.57 0.05
C VAL A 338 -15.42 -16.18 0.86
N VAL A 339 -16.56 -16.87 0.66
CA VAL A 339 -17.77 -16.63 1.46
C VAL A 339 -17.54 -17.02 2.93
N LYS A 340 -16.87 -18.14 3.20
CA LYS A 340 -16.53 -18.55 4.57
C LYS A 340 -15.65 -17.51 5.25
N ASP A 341 -14.63 -17.03 4.55
CA ASP A 341 -13.69 -16.04 5.10
C ASP A 341 -14.39 -14.71 5.36
N LEU A 342 -15.26 -14.24 4.45
CA LEU A 342 -16.08 -13.04 4.68
C LEU A 342 -17.00 -13.20 5.90
N LYS A 343 -17.66 -14.34 6.06
CA LYS A 343 -18.51 -14.62 7.23
C LYS A 343 -17.70 -14.59 8.53
N LYS A 344 -16.46 -15.10 8.51
CA LYS A 344 -15.55 -14.99 9.65
C LYS A 344 -15.28 -13.51 9.97
N GLU A 345 -15.04 -12.69 8.96
CA GLU A 345 -14.76 -11.27 9.14
C GLU A 345 -15.94 -10.47 9.68
N LEU A 346 -17.14 -10.77 9.20
CA LEU A 346 -18.37 -10.20 9.73
C LEU A 346 -18.58 -10.63 11.18
N LYS A 347 -18.32 -11.88 11.53
CA LYS A 347 -18.44 -12.33 12.92
C LYS A 347 -17.40 -11.69 13.85
N HIS A 348 -16.22 -11.38 13.32
CA HIS A 348 -15.12 -10.81 14.09
C HIS A 348 -15.42 -9.39 14.64
N GLY A 349 -16.31 -8.62 13.99
CA GLY A 349 -16.86 -7.40 14.59
C GLY A 349 -16.09 -6.10 14.35
N GLY A 350 -14.82 -6.16 13.91
CA GLY A 350 -13.98 -4.97 13.74
C GLY A 350 -14.39 -4.06 12.58
N CYS A 351 -14.06 -2.77 12.68
CA CYS A 351 -14.33 -1.76 11.64
C CYS A 351 -13.49 -1.94 10.38
N VAL A 352 -12.39 -2.68 10.49
CA VAL A 352 -11.45 -2.95 9.39
C VAL A 352 -11.24 -4.43 9.23
N ASP A 353 -10.91 -4.82 8.01
CA ASP A 353 -10.54 -6.20 7.73
C ASP A 353 -9.07 -6.51 8.04
N GLU A 354 -8.69 -7.79 8.08
CA GLU A 354 -7.33 -8.23 8.45
C GLU A 354 -6.20 -7.59 7.64
N TYR A 355 -6.46 -7.22 6.38
CA TYR A 355 -5.47 -6.60 5.49
C TYR A 355 -5.42 -5.09 5.71
N MET A 356 -6.58 -4.48 5.96
CA MET A 356 -6.67 -3.06 6.29
C MET A 356 -6.02 -2.75 7.64
N GLN A 357 -6.10 -3.66 8.62
CA GLN A 357 -5.50 -3.49 9.95
C GLN A 357 -4.02 -3.10 9.89
N ASP A 358 -3.24 -3.74 9.03
CA ASP A 358 -1.81 -3.45 8.91
C ASP A 358 -1.52 -2.24 8.01
N GLN A 359 -2.43 -1.94 7.06
CA GLN A 359 -2.33 -0.80 6.15
C GLN A 359 -2.63 0.54 6.84
N THR A 360 -3.44 0.56 7.90
CA THR A 360 -3.74 1.78 8.67
C THR A 360 -2.63 2.19 9.62
N VAL A 361 -1.74 1.27 10.01
CA VAL A 361 -0.73 1.51 11.06
C VAL A 361 0.17 2.70 10.75
N VAL A 362 0.62 2.85 9.51
CA VAL A 362 1.47 3.98 9.12
C VAL A 362 0.74 5.32 9.27
N PHE A 363 -0.55 5.36 8.98
CA PHE A 363 -1.37 6.55 9.14
C PHE A 363 -1.71 6.82 10.60
N GLN A 364 -1.94 5.78 11.42
CA GLN A 364 -2.07 5.93 12.88
C GLN A 364 -0.80 6.56 13.47
N ALA A 365 0.37 6.09 13.04
CA ALA A 365 1.65 6.56 13.54
C ALA A 365 1.99 8.00 13.10
N LEU A 366 1.54 8.43 11.92
CA LEU A 366 1.77 9.78 11.39
C LEU A 366 0.69 10.80 11.80
N ALA A 367 -0.49 10.35 12.22
CA ALA A 367 -1.58 11.22 12.67
C ALA A 367 -1.22 12.04 13.92
N ALA A 368 -1.89 13.17 14.09
CA ALA A 368 -1.88 13.91 15.34
C ALA A 368 -2.68 13.16 16.41
N GLY A 369 -2.14 13.10 17.63
CA GLY A 369 -2.89 12.61 18.79
C GLY A 369 -3.17 11.10 18.75
N LYS A 370 -4.25 10.69 19.41
CA LYS A 370 -4.56 9.29 19.67
C LYS A 370 -5.47 8.69 18.59
N ALA A 371 -4.90 7.93 17.67
CA ALA A 371 -5.63 7.21 16.64
C ALA A 371 -6.06 5.82 17.10
N GLU A 372 -7.31 5.44 16.84
CA GLU A 372 -7.90 4.17 17.27
C GLU A 372 -8.52 3.44 16.07
N VAL A 373 -8.27 2.12 16.01
CA VAL A 373 -8.82 1.24 14.99
C VAL A 373 -9.40 0.02 15.70
N ASP A 374 -10.73 -0.09 15.72
CA ASP A 374 -11.40 -1.25 16.27
C ASP A 374 -11.19 -2.46 15.35
N CYS A 375 -10.35 -3.38 15.81
CA CYS A 375 -10.07 -4.66 15.18
C CYS A 375 -10.93 -5.79 15.77
N GLY A 376 -12.12 -5.51 16.31
CA GLY A 376 -13.08 -6.54 16.72
C GLY A 376 -12.69 -7.40 17.92
N ILE A 377 -13.31 -8.59 18.00
CA ILE A 377 -13.23 -9.47 19.19
C ILE A 377 -11.90 -10.23 19.30
N GLU A 378 -11.20 -10.47 18.19
CA GLU A 378 -9.86 -11.05 18.26
C GLU A 378 -8.89 -9.90 18.58
N ARG A 379 -8.59 -9.72 19.87
CA ARG A 379 -7.68 -8.66 20.35
C ARG A 379 -6.24 -8.82 19.86
N GLU A 380 -5.87 -10.01 19.40
CA GLU A 380 -4.51 -10.28 18.94
C GLU A 380 -4.36 -9.87 17.48
N ALA A 381 -3.64 -8.76 17.27
CA ALA A 381 -3.30 -8.26 15.95
C ALA A 381 -2.59 -9.33 15.08
N THR A 382 -2.86 -9.32 13.77
CA THR A 382 -2.16 -10.19 12.82
C THR A 382 -0.65 -9.99 12.90
N LEU A 383 0.13 -11.00 12.51
CA LEU A 383 1.60 -10.89 12.53
C LEU A 383 2.11 -9.75 11.62
N HIS A 384 1.39 -9.46 10.53
CA HIS A 384 1.60 -8.30 9.66
C HIS A 384 1.39 -6.98 10.43
N THR A 385 0.24 -6.83 11.10
CA THR A 385 -0.08 -5.64 11.92
C THR A 385 0.94 -5.43 13.04
N LYS A 386 1.33 -6.49 13.76
CA LYS A 386 2.39 -6.42 14.79
C LYS A 386 3.72 -5.96 14.20
N THR A 387 4.07 -6.47 13.01
CA THR A 387 5.30 -6.05 12.30
C THR A 387 5.24 -4.58 11.92
N ALA A 388 4.09 -4.10 11.42
CA ALA A 388 3.90 -2.70 11.09
C ALA A 388 4.07 -1.78 12.30
N ARG A 389 3.44 -2.13 13.43
CA ARG A 389 3.52 -1.37 14.69
C ARG A 389 4.96 -1.29 15.20
N TRP A 390 5.65 -2.42 15.21
CA TRP A 390 7.06 -2.50 15.59
C TRP A 390 7.95 -1.62 14.71
N VAL A 391 7.75 -1.60 13.39
CA VAL A 391 8.55 -0.73 12.51
C VAL A 391 8.30 0.74 12.79
N THR A 392 7.04 1.15 12.97
CA THR A 392 6.71 2.55 13.30
C THR A 392 7.27 2.95 14.67
N GLU A 393 7.26 2.05 15.66
CA GLU A 393 7.91 2.25 16.96
C GLU A 393 9.41 2.47 16.81
N GLN A 394 10.11 1.60 16.05
CA GLN A 394 11.56 1.72 15.86
C GLN A 394 11.95 3.00 15.10
N MET A 395 11.19 3.35 14.06
CA MET A 395 11.55 4.44 13.16
C MET A 395 11.22 5.82 13.73
N ILE A 396 10.04 5.97 14.33
CA ILE A 396 9.50 7.28 14.73
C ILE A 396 8.97 7.31 16.16
N GLY A 397 9.12 6.23 16.93
CA GLY A 397 8.71 6.19 18.33
C GLY A 397 7.20 6.28 18.56
N ALA A 398 6.38 5.93 17.55
CA ALA A 398 4.93 5.87 17.70
C ALA A 398 4.54 4.83 18.75
N GLY A 399 3.71 5.18 19.73
CA GLY A 399 3.36 4.27 20.84
C GLY A 399 2.04 3.56 20.61
N PHE A 400 2.03 2.22 20.64
CA PHE A 400 0.80 1.42 20.59
C PHE A 400 0.49 0.80 21.95
N ASP A 401 -0.77 0.91 22.39
CA ASP A 401 -1.24 0.18 23.57
C ASP A 401 -1.75 -1.23 23.24
N GLU A 402 -2.12 -2.00 24.28
CA GLU A 402 -2.60 -3.38 24.14
C GLU A 402 -3.89 -3.50 23.31
N LEU A 403 -4.65 -2.41 23.17
CA LEU A 403 -5.86 -2.35 22.34
C LEU A 403 -5.56 -1.90 20.91
N GLY A 404 -4.29 -1.63 20.59
CA GLY A 404 -3.88 -1.15 19.28
C GLY A 404 -4.12 0.33 19.03
N ARG A 405 -4.44 1.11 20.07
CA ARG A 405 -4.56 2.57 19.98
C ARG A 405 -3.15 3.15 19.90
N CYS A 406 -2.96 4.07 18.96
CA CYS A 406 -1.67 4.67 18.66
C CYS A 406 -1.63 6.11 19.16
N GLN A 407 -0.62 6.47 19.96
CA GLN A 407 -0.21 7.86 20.11
C GLN A 407 0.65 8.21 18.89
N GLY A 408 0.03 8.90 17.93
CA GLY A 408 0.66 9.31 16.70
C GLY A 408 1.63 10.49 16.91
N LEU A 409 2.58 10.61 15.98
CA LEU A 409 3.65 11.60 15.98
C LEU A 409 3.17 13.04 15.70
N GLY A 410 2.03 13.18 15.00
CA GLY A 410 1.61 14.43 14.39
C GLY A 410 2.62 14.92 13.37
N TYR A 411 2.93 14.10 12.36
CA TYR A 411 3.88 14.44 11.32
C TYR A 411 3.29 15.53 10.42
N ALA A 412 4.01 16.64 10.28
CA ALA A 412 3.63 17.74 9.39
C ALA A 412 4.20 17.51 7.99
N VAL A 413 3.35 17.62 6.96
CA VAL A 413 3.77 17.46 5.57
C VAL A 413 4.96 18.38 5.25
N GLY A 414 6.03 17.77 4.76
CA GLY A 414 7.27 18.46 4.40
C GLY A 414 8.07 19.04 5.57
N GLU A 415 7.82 18.61 6.82
CA GLU A 415 8.64 19.03 7.95
C GLU A 415 10.07 18.47 7.89
N ASP A 416 11.01 19.20 8.48
CA ASP A 416 12.35 18.70 8.72
C ASP A 416 12.36 17.90 10.04
N PHE A 417 12.17 16.58 9.92
CA PHE A 417 12.09 15.69 11.08
C PHE A 417 13.35 15.74 11.96
N GLN A 418 14.53 16.07 11.41
CA GLN A 418 15.76 16.17 12.19
C GLN A 418 15.72 17.29 13.23
N LYS A 419 14.86 18.31 13.04
CA LYS A 419 14.61 19.36 14.03
C LYS A 419 13.83 18.89 15.26
N ARG A 420 13.23 17.70 15.21
CA ARG A 420 12.60 17.06 16.38
C ARG A 420 13.62 16.40 17.31
N SER A 421 14.90 16.39 16.95
CA SER A 421 15.99 15.87 17.79
C SER A 421 16.00 16.56 19.16
N GLY A 422 16.00 15.76 20.23
CA GLY A 422 15.98 16.25 21.62
C GLY A 422 14.59 16.53 22.19
N MET A 423 13.51 16.45 21.40
CA MET A 423 12.15 16.49 21.95
C MET A 423 11.82 15.14 22.61
N PRO A 424 11.09 15.13 23.75
CA PRO A 424 10.59 13.89 24.34
C PRO A 424 9.62 13.21 23.36
N LEU A 425 9.62 11.88 23.34
CA LEU A 425 8.56 11.12 22.67
C LEU A 425 7.20 11.57 23.20
N GLN A 426 6.23 11.72 22.30
CA GLN A 426 4.85 12.01 22.72
C GLN A 426 4.30 10.77 23.43
N THR A 427 4.08 10.87 24.74
CA THR A 427 3.53 9.79 25.58
C THR A 427 2.01 9.75 25.55
#